data_AF-A0A659UNV7-F1
#
_entry.id   AF-A0A659UNV7-F1
#
_cell.length_a   1.000
_cell.length_b   1.000
_cell.length_c   1.000
_cell.angle_alpha   90.00
_cell.angle_beta   90.00
_cell.angle_gamma   90.00
#
_symmetry.space_group_name_H-M   'P 1'
#
loop_
_entity.id
_entity.type
_entity.pdbx_description
1 polymer ?
#
loop_
_entity_poly.entity_id
_entity_poly.type
_entity_poly.pdbx_seq_one_letter_code
_entity_poly.pdbx_strand_id
1 'polypeptide(L)'
;QAMTYALLLAFFRNDMGFGGNNGLTDFKDILGFNVQADATRSALFAASAVMLALAVFITWAIVGSKYGKLLMAVRDAESRTRFLGWRAENVKLFAFTVSAVMAGIAGALYVPQVGIINPGEFEPSNSIEVV
;
A
#
# COMPACT_ATOMS: atom_id res chain seq x y z
N GLN A 1 -8.20 3.13 -19.49
CA GLN A 1 -6.80 2.93 -19.93
C GLN A 1 -6.16 4.21 -20.47
N ALA A 2 -6.83 5.00 -21.32
CA ALA A 2 -6.25 6.28 -21.79
C ALA A 2 -5.84 7.24 -20.65
N MET A 3 -6.68 7.38 -19.61
CA MET A 3 -6.38 8.21 -18.43
C MET A 3 -5.18 7.69 -17.61
N THR A 4 -5.04 6.36 -17.44
CA THR A 4 -3.91 5.77 -16.69
C THR A 4 -2.59 5.92 -17.44
N TYR A 5 -2.60 5.76 -18.77
CA TYR A 5 -1.44 6.05 -19.62
C TYR A 5 -1.11 7.55 -19.64
N ALA A 6 -2.12 8.43 -19.70
CA ALA A 6 -1.90 9.87 -19.63
C ALA A 6 -1.28 10.31 -18.31
N LEU A 7 -1.72 9.72 -17.18
CA LEU A 7 -1.17 9.99 -15.87
C LEU A 7 0.29 9.48 -15.75
N LEU A 8 0.56 8.28 -16.25
CA LEU A 8 1.92 7.72 -16.30
C LEU A 8 2.85 8.62 -17.12
N LEU A 9 2.43 9.03 -18.33
CA LEU A 9 3.21 9.94 -19.17
C LEU A 9 3.45 11.31 -18.49
N ALA A 10 2.54 11.76 -17.63
CA ALA A 10 2.74 12.97 -16.85
C ALA A 10 3.87 12.81 -15.82
N PHE A 11 4.04 11.63 -15.20
CA PHE A 11 5.17 11.34 -14.30
C PHE A 11 6.52 11.27 -15.02
N PHE A 12 6.52 10.83 -16.28
CA PHE A 12 7.71 10.83 -17.14
C PHE A 12 8.11 12.22 -17.64
N ARG A 13 7.26 13.24 -17.46
CA ARG A 13 7.55 14.61 -17.89
C ARG A 13 8.47 15.33 -16.91
N ASN A 14 9.67 15.69 -17.36
CA ASN A 14 10.68 16.41 -16.56
C ASN A 14 10.16 17.75 -15.98
N ASP A 15 9.25 18.44 -16.68
CA ASP A 15 8.70 19.73 -16.24
C ASP A 15 7.87 19.65 -14.95
N MET A 16 7.47 18.45 -14.52
CA MET A 16 6.63 18.24 -13.33
C MET A 16 7.44 18.09 -12.03
N GLY A 17 8.77 18.12 -12.09
CA GLY A 17 9.64 18.04 -10.90
C GLY A 17 9.84 16.64 -10.31
N PHE A 18 9.32 15.58 -10.93
CA PHE A 18 9.44 14.18 -10.48
C PHE A 18 10.66 13.43 -11.04
N GLY A 19 11.61 14.12 -11.70
CA GLY A 19 12.81 13.52 -12.28
C GLY A 19 12.60 12.78 -13.62
N GLY A 20 11.37 12.83 -14.19
CA GLY A 20 10.98 12.28 -15.49
C GLY A 20 11.46 10.85 -15.74
N ASN A 21 12.12 10.57 -16.85
CA ASN A 21 12.59 9.21 -17.21
C ASN A 21 13.53 8.56 -16.18
N ASN A 22 14.20 9.35 -15.33
CA ASN A 22 15.07 8.82 -14.29
C ASN A 22 14.32 8.57 -12.96
N GLY A 23 13.12 9.12 -12.80
CA GLY A 23 12.34 9.06 -11.57
C GLY A 23 12.85 9.96 -10.44
N LEU A 24 12.13 9.93 -9.31
CA LEU A 24 12.60 10.57 -8.09
C LEU A 24 13.84 9.79 -7.63
N THR A 25 14.98 10.44 -7.76
CA THR A 25 16.31 9.93 -7.47
C THR A 25 16.96 10.82 -6.42
N ASP A 26 18.11 10.40 -5.88
CA ASP A 26 18.85 11.15 -4.85
C ASP A 26 18.28 11.08 -3.41
N PHE A 27 17.63 9.98 -3.05
CA PHE A 27 17.33 9.62 -1.66
C PHE A 27 18.63 9.19 -0.93
N LYS A 28 19.51 10.16 -0.66
CA LYS A 28 20.79 9.93 0.03
C LYS A 28 20.63 9.81 1.53
N ASP A 29 19.71 10.58 2.11
CA ASP A 29 19.44 10.63 3.54
C ASP A 29 17.95 10.49 3.84
N ILE A 30 17.61 9.72 4.89
CA ILE A 30 16.27 9.64 5.47
C ILE A 30 16.36 10.17 6.90
N LEU A 31 15.63 11.26 7.18
CA LEU A 31 15.61 11.90 8.50
C LEU A 31 17.01 12.26 9.04
N GLY A 32 17.96 12.56 8.14
CA GLY A 32 19.35 12.87 8.47
C GLY A 32 20.30 11.67 8.56
N PHE A 33 19.84 10.45 8.28
CA PHE A 33 20.67 9.25 8.23
C PHE A 33 20.90 8.77 6.79
N ASN A 34 22.15 8.46 6.46
CA ASN A 34 22.53 7.96 5.15
C ASN A 34 21.87 6.58 4.89
N VAL A 35 21.13 6.47 3.80
CA VAL A 35 20.35 5.28 3.42
C VAL A 35 21.25 4.13 2.96
N GLN A 36 22.47 4.42 2.52
CA GLN A 36 23.47 3.44 2.09
C GLN A 36 24.27 2.86 3.25
N ALA A 37 24.18 3.43 4.46
CA ALA A 37 24.84 2.88 5.63
C ALA A 37 24.21 1.52 6.02
N ASP A 38 25.06 0.52 6.31
CA ASP A 38 24.61 -0.84 6.67
C ASP A 38 23.67 -0.86 7.88
N ALA A 39 23.87 0.05 8.84
CA ALA A 39 23.00 0.23 9.99
C ALA A 39 21.58 0.70 9.58
N THR A 40 21.47 1.62 8.63
CA THR A 40 20.19 2.13 8.15
C THR A 40 19.45 1.07 7.34
N ARG A 41 20.16 0.32 6.49
CA ARG A 41 19.57 -0.79 5.72
C ARG A 41 19.05 -1.91 6.62
N SER A 42 19.82 -2.31 7.63
CA SER A 42 19.39 -3.33 8.60
C SER A 42 18.21 -2.84 9.46
N ALA A 43 18.19 -1.56 9.84
CA ALA A 43 17.06 -0.96 10.55
C ALA A 43 15.78 -0.91 9.70
N LEU A 44 15.88 -0.54 8.41
CA LEU A 44 14.75 -0.55 7.48
C LEU A 44 14.21 -1.96 7.25
N PHE A 45 15.10 -2.95 7.09
CA PHE A 45 14.72 -4.35 6.98
C PHE A 45 13.99 -4.84 8.24
N ALA A 46 14.53 -4.54 9.43
CA ALA A 46 13.89 -4.88 10.70
C ALA A 46 12.52 -4.19 10.85
N ALA A 47 12.42 -2.91 10.45
CA ALA A 47 11.16 -2.17 10.46
C ALA A 47 10.11 -2.81 9.53
N SER A 48 10.51 -3.22 8.32
CA SER A 48 9.63 -3.96 7.39
C SER A 48 9.17 -5.29 7.98
N ALA A 49 10.07 -6.06 8.61
CA ALA A 49 9.72 -7.32 9.25
C ALA A 49 8.73 -7.13 10.42
N VAL A 50 8.96 -6.11 11.26
CA VAL A 50 8.05 -5.74 12.36
C VAL A 50 6.70 -5.30 11.82
N MET A 51 6.67 -4.47 10.77
CA MET A 51 5.43 -4.03 10.15
C MET A 51 4.65 -5.19 9.51
N LEU A 52 5.34 -6.15 8.90
CA LEU A 52 4.71 -7.38 8.40
C LEU A 52 4.10 -8.19 9.54
N ALA A 53 4.83 -8.38 10.64
CA ALA A 53 4.32 -9.07 11.82
C ALA A 53 3.09 -8.36 12.41
N LEU A 54 3.13 -7.03 12.53
CA LEU A 54 2.00 -6.22 12.99
C LEU A 54 0.81 -6.30 12.05
N ALA A 55 1.04 -6.25 10.73
CA ALA A 55 0.00 -6.40 9.71
C ALA A 55 -0.74 -7.75 9.85
N VAL A 56 0.01 -8.84 10.01
CA VAL A 56 -0.55 -10.18 10.24
C VAL A 56 -1.32 -10.22 11.55
N PHE A 57 -0.74 -9.69 12.63
CA PHE A 57 -1.39 -9.66 13.95
C PHE A 57 -2.70 -8.87 13.95
N ILE A 58 -2.71 -7.67 13.36
CA ILE A 58 -3.90 -6.82 13.24
C ILE A 58 -4.99 -7.54 12.46
N THR A 59 -4.64 -8.12 11.31
CA THR A 59 -5.59 -8.86 10.47
C THR A 59 -6.16 -10.06 11.22
N TRP A 60 -5.32 -10.82 11.91
CA TRP A 60 -5.74 -11.95 12.74
C TRP A 60 -6.69 -11.51 13.87
N ALA A 61 -6.37 -10.42 14.56
CA ALA A 61 -7.22 -9.87 15.63
C ALA A 61 -8.58 -9.38 15.09
N ILE A 62 -8.61 -8.72 13.92
CA ILE A 62 -9.85 -8.27 13.28
C ILE A 62 -10.73 -9.46 12.91
N VAL A 63 -10.16 -10.49 12.26
CA VAL A 63 -10.89 -11.68 11.82
C VAL A 63 -11.41 -12.49 13.02
N GLY A 64 -10.64 -12.59 14.11
CA GLY A 64 -11.06 -13.26 15.35
C GLY A 64 -12.14 -12.50 16.16
N SER A 65 -12.34 -11.21 15.89
CA SER A 65 -13.29 -10.37 16.62
C SER A 65 -14.76 -10.57 16.20
N LYS A 66 -15.68 -9.97 16.97
CA LYS A 66 -17.11 -9.89 16.58
C LYS A 66 -17.29 -9.24 15.21
N TYR A 67 -16.41 -8.29 14.87
CA TYR A 67 -16.41 -7.61 13.58
C TYR A 67 -16.01 -8.54 12.44
N GLY A 68 -15.06 -9.44 12.65
CA GLY A 68 -14.70 -10.48 11.68
C GLY A 68 -15.86 -11.42 11.34
N LYS A 69 -16.70 -11.75 12.33
CA LYS A 69 -17.94 -12.51 12.10
C LYS A 69 -18.95 -11.75 11.25
N LEU A 70 -19.07 -10.43 11.48
CA LEU A 70 -19.93 -9.56 10.67
C LEU A 70 -19.41 -9.46 9.22
N LEU A 71 -18.08 -9.36 9.04
CA LEU A 71 -17.43 -9.42 7.72
C LEU A 71 -17.75 -10.72 6.98
N MET A 72 -17.65 -11.87 7.64
CA MET A 72 -18.03 -13.16 7.05
C MET A 72 -19.52 -13.21 6.71
N ALA A 73 -20.39 -12.71 7.58
CA ALA A 73 -21.83 -12.67 7.32
C ALA A 73 -22.19 -11.76 6.12
N VAL A 74 -21.52 -10.61 5.98
CA VAL A 74 -21.69 -9.70 4.83
C VAL A 74 -21.19 -10.35 3.55
N ARG A 75 -20.06 -11.09 3.61
CA ARG A 75 -19.51 -11.85 2.47
C ARG A 75 -20.48 -12.94 2.00
N ASP A 76 -21.06 -13.70 2.92
CA ASP A 76 -21.91 -14.84 2.58
C ASP A 76 -23.31 -14.40 2.09
N ALA A 77 -23.92 -13.40 2.75
CA ALA A 77 -25.24 -12.88 2.36
C ALA A 77 -25.44 -11.41 2.75
N GLU A 78 -25.03 -10.49 1.87
CA GLU A 78 -25.21 -9.05 2.05
C GLU A 78 -26.68 -8.65 2.28
N SER A 79 -27.61 -9.16 1.49
CA SER A 79 -29.03 -8.83 1.64
C SER A 79 -29.55 -9.20 3.03
N ARG A 80 -29.14 -10.36 3.58
CA ARG A 80 -29.55 -10.83 4.92
C ARG A 80 -28.99 -9.95 6.04
N THR A 81 -27.73 -9.55 5.94
CA THR A 81 -27.13 -8.63 6.93
C THR A 81 -27.79 -7.25 6.89
N ARG A 82 -28.20 -6.78 5.71
CA ARG A 82 -29.00 -5.55 5.55
C ARG A 82 -30.39 -5.67 6.19
N PHE A 83 -31.07 -6.82 6.04
CA PHE A 83 -32.35 -7.09 6.73
C PHE A 83 -32.22 -7.12 8.26
N LEU A 84 -31.07 -7.53 8.80
CA LEU A 84 -30.77 -7.50 10.24
C LEU A 84 -30.44 -6.10 10.76
N GLY A 85 -30.51 -5.06 9.92
CA GLY A 85 -30.25 -3.67 10.28
C GLY A 85 -28.79 -3.23 10.15
N TRP A 86 -27.90 -4.08 9.62
CA TRP A 86 -26.49 -3.72 9.41
C TRP A 86 -26.26 -3.13 8.04
N ARG A 87 -25.47 -2.05 7.99
CA ARG A 87 -25.05 -1.41 6.74
C ARG A 87 -23.79 -2.09 6.20
N ALA A 88 -23.96 -2.96 5.21
CA ALA A 88 -22.85 -3.70 4.60
C ALA A 88 -21.77 -2.79 3.98
N GLU A 89 -22.17 -1.58 3.55
CA GLU A 89 -21.27 -0.58 2.97
C GLU A 89 -20.20 -0.16 3.98
N ASN A 90 -20.60 0.10 5.22
CA ASN A 90 -19.68 0.48 6.29
C ASN A 90 -18.70 -0.65 6.61
N VAL A 91 -19.19 -1.89 6.56
CA VAL A 91 -18.38 -3.07 6.87
C VAL A 91 -17.25 -3.25 5.86
N LYS A 92 -17.60 -3.13 4.57
CA LYS A 92 -16.66 -3.19 3.45
C LYS A 92 -15.71 -1.99 3.43
N LEU A 93 -16.23 -0.79 3.69
CA LEU A 93 -15.43 0.44 3.69
C LEU A 93 -14.34 0.39 4.76
N PHE A 94 -14.66 -0.07 5.96
CA PHE A 94 -13.64 -0.26 7.01
C PHE A 94 -12.56 -1.26 6.58
N ALA A 95 -12.94 -2.42 6.00
CA ALA A 95 -11.97 -3.41 5.55
C ALA A 95 -11.05 -2.84 4.46
N PHE A 96 -11.62 -2.06 3.54
CA PHE A 96 -10.86 -1.34 2.51
C PHE A 96 -9.94 -0.27 3.11
N THR A 97 -10.40 0.51 4.08
CA THR A 97 -9.56 1.53 4.72
C THR A 97 -8.38 0.89 5.46
N VAL A 98 -8.61 -0.21 6.19
CA VAL A 98 -7.54 -0.92 6.90
C VAL A 98 -6.49 -1.46 5.91
N SER A 99 -6.92 -2.09 4.81
CA SER A 99 -5.97 -2.59 3.80
C SER A 99 -5.21 -1.45 3.10
N ALA A 100 -5.88 -0.33 2.80
CA ALA A 100 -5.25 0.84 2.20
C ALA A 100 -4.18 1.47 3.10
N VAL A 101 -4.43 1.58 4.40
CA VAL A 101 -3.44 2.07 5.38
C VAL A 101 -2.23 1.14 5.43
N MET A 102 -2.46 -0.18 5.48
CA MET A 102 -1.37 -1.16 5.50
C MET A 102 -0.52 -1.10 4.22
N ALA A 103 -1.16 -1.01 3.06
CA ALA A 103 -0.48 -0.88 1.77
C ALA A 103 0.32 0.44 1.68
N GLY A 104 -0.23 1.55 2.16
CA GLY A 104 0.45 2.84 2.19
C GLY A 104 1.72 2.82 3.05
N ILE A 105 1.66 2.21 4.23
CA ILE A 105 2.84 2.09 5.10
C ILE A 105 3.89 1.15 4.49
N ALA A 106 3.46 0.04 3.86
CA ALA A 106 4.36 -0.86 3.17
C ALA A 106 5.11 -0.16 2.01
N GLY A 107 4.41 0.63 1.20
CA GLY A 107 5.02 1.43 0.14
C GLY A 107 6.00 2.47 0.68
N ALA A 108 5.66 3.15 1.78
CA ALA A 108 6.53 4.13 2.42
C ALA A 108 7.84 3.51 2.96
N LEU A 109 7.82 2.24 3.39
CA LEU A 109 9.00 1.49 3.82
C LEU A 109 9.83 0.94 2.66
N TYR A 110 9.20 0.69 1.51
CA TYR A 110 9.85 0.15 0.31
C TYR A 110 10.72 1.21 -0.40
N VAL A 111 10.21 2.43 -0.55
CA VAL A 111 10.91 3.54 -1.23
C VAL A 111 12.35 3.77 -0.70
N PRO A 112 12.59 3.85 0.63
CA PRO A 112 13.92 3.89 1.22
C PRO A 112 14.88 2.77 0.78
N GLN A 113 14.37 1.56 0.63
CA GLN A 113 15.19 0.36 0.44
C GLN A 113 15.64 0.24 -1.00
N VAL A 114 14.80 0.65 -1.95
CA VAL A 114 15.13 0.73 -3.37
C VAL A 114 15.98 1.96 -3.67
N GLY A 115 15.78 3.07 -2.94
CA GLY A 115 16.58 4.30 -3.08
C GLY A 115 16.29 5.10 -4.35
N ILE A 116 15.35 4.63 -5.19
CA ILE A 116 14.89 5.26 -6.42
C ILE A 116 13.39 4.98 -6.53
N ILE A 117 12.60 5.98 -6.92
CA ILE A 117 11.21 5.76 -7.36
C ILE A 117 11.20 5.89 -8.88
N ASN A 118 11.22 4.76 -9.57
CA ASN A 118 11.14 4.71 -11.03
C ASN A 118 9.67 4.79 -11.48
N PRO A 119 9.28 5.75 -12.35
CA PRO A 119 7.91 5.85 -12.86
C PRO A 119 7.45 4.61 -13.64
N GLY A 120 8.38 3.79 -14.14
CA GLY A 120 8.10 2.52 -14.78
C GLY A 120 7.44 1.47 -13.87
N GLU A 121 7.61 1.55 -12.55
CA GLU A 121 6.92 0.63 -11.64
C GLU A 121 5.40 0.86 -11.60
N PHE A 122 4.94 2.06 -11.98
CA PHE A 122 3.53 2.41 -12.07
C PHE A 122 2.88 2.02 -13.42
N GLU A 123 3.58 1.23 -14.24
CA GLU A 123 3.05 0.85 -15.55
C GLU A 123 1.77 0.00 -15.43
N PRO A 124 0.72 0.32 -16.20
CA PRO A 124 -0.53 -0.45 -16.19
C PRO A 124 -0.36 -1.94 -16.49
N SER A 125 0.72 -2.34 -17.18
CA SER A 125 1.08 -3.73 -17.47
C SER A 125 1.29 -4.56 -16.19
N ASN A 126 2.03 -4.03 -15.20
CA ASN A 126 2.27 -4.71 -13.93
C ASN A 126 0.95 -5.02 -13.19
N SER A 127 -0.04 -4.13 -13.27
CA SER A 127 -1.37 -4.38 -12.68
C SER A 127 -2.14 -5.50 -13.39
N ILE A 128 -1.86 -5.76 -14.68
CA ILE A 128 -2.52 -6.81 -15.47
C ILE A 128 -1.89 -8.17 -15.19
N GLU A 129 -0.56 -8.22 -14.99
CA GLU A 129 0.16 -9.48 -14.70
C GLU A 129 -0.09 -10.02 -13.29
N VAL A 130 -0.50 -9.16 -12.35
CA VAL A 130 -0.81 -9.55 -10.96
C VAL A 130 -2.17 -10.25 -10.81
N VAL A 131 -3.02 -10.25 -11.85
CA VAL A 131 -4.36 -10.88 -11.89
C VAL A 131 -4.31 -12.28 -12.50
#